data_AF-A0A0K8V8Y1-F1
#
_entry.id   AF-A0A0K8V8Y1-F1
#
_cell.length_a   1.000
_cell.length_b   1.000
_cell.length_c   1.000
_cell.angle_alpha   90.00
_cell.angle_beta   90.00
_cell.angle_gamma   90.00
#
_symmetry.space_group_name_H-M   'P 1'
#
loop_
_entity.id
_entity.type
_entity.pdbx_description
1 polymer ?
#
loop_
_entity_poly.entity_id
_entity_poly.type
_entity_poly.pdbx_seq_one_letter_code
_entity_poly.pdbx_strand_id
1 'polypeptide(L)'
;MAVGKNKGLSKGGKKGGKKKVVDPFSRKDWYDVKAPNMFVTRQIGKTLVNRTQGQRIASDYLKGRVFEVSLADLQNDNDSDRSFRKFRLIAEDVQDRNVLCNFHGMDLTTDKYRYDNK
;
A
#
# COMPACT_ATOMS: atom_id res chain seq x y z
N MET A 1 -6.10 36.95 42.24
CA MET A 1 -5.11 36.42 43.20
C MET A 1 -5.12 34.91 43.14
N ALA A 2 -4.02 34.30 42.71
CA ALA A 2 -3.87 32.85 42.69
C ALA A 2 -3.44 32.35 44.07
N VAL A 3 -4.22 31.46 44.68
CA VAL A 3 -3.82 30.74 45.91
C VAL A 3 -4.31 29.30 45.78
N GLY A 4 -3.37 28.36 45.63
CA GLY A 4 -3.66 26.93 45.48
C GLY A 4 -2.42 26.11 45.17
N LYS A 5 -1.38 26.27 46.00
CA LYS A 5 -0.08 25.60 45.89
C LYS A 5 -0.22 24.14 46.37
N ASN A 6 -0.56 23.20 45.49
CA ASN A 6 -0.52 21.78 45.83
C ASN A 6 0.93 21.26 45.82
N LYS A 7 1.47 21.18 47.04
CA LYS A 7 2.72 20.53 47.43
C LYS A 7 2.53 19.01 47.30
N GLY A 8 3.34 18.36 46.45
CA GLY A 8 3.72 16.96 46.64
C GLY A 8 2.78 15.88 46.11
N LEU A 9 2.78 15.68 44.79
CA LEU A 9 2.60 14.35 44.17
C LEU A 9 3.73 14.09 43.15
N SER A 10 4.96 14.35 43.56
CA SER A 10 6.16 13.83 42.89
C SER A 10 6.74 12.70 43.73
N LYS A 11 6.15 11.50 43.63
CA LYS A 11 6.81 10.19 43.85
C LYS A 11 5.82 9.06 43.62
N GLY A 12 5.82 8.58 42.39
CA GLY A 12 5.05 7.40 41.97
C GLY A 12 5.20 7.17 40.47
N GLY A 13 6.35 7.53 39.91
CA GLY A 13 6.63 7.35 38.49
C GLY A 13 6.73 5.87 38.14
N LYS A 14 5.58 5.23 37.86
CA LYS A 14 5.54 4.15 36.88
C LYS A 14 5.75 4.77 35.50
N LYS A 15 6.99 5.20 35.27
CA LYS A 15 7.53 5.51 33.95
C LYS A 15 7.34 4.26 33.10
N GLY A 16 6.46 4.35 32.10
CA GLY A 16 6.29 3.35 31.05
C GLY A 16 5.62 2.07 31.54
N GLY A 17 4.30 2.12 31.73
CA GLY A 17 3.52 0.90 31.56
C GLY A 17 3.91 0.31 30.20
N LYS A 18 4.51 -0.89 30.20
CA LYS A 18 4.89 -1.62 28.99
C LYS A 18 3.70 -1.50 28.04
N LYS A 19 3.86 -0.73 26.95
CA LYS A 19 2.83 -0.67 25.90
C LYS A 19 2.49 -2.12 25.61
N LYS A 20 1.21 -2.51 25.75
CA LYS A 20 0.78 -3.87 25.39
C LYS A 20 1.43 -4.17 24.05
N VAL A 21 2.22 -5.24 23.99
CA VAL A 21 2.83 -5.68 22.75
C VAL A 21 1.66 -6.12 21.88
N VAL A 22 1.24 -5.22 21.01
CA VAL A 22 0.16 -5.43 20.05
C VAL A 22 0.84 -5.76 18.73
N ASP A 23 0.42 -6.87 18.14
CA ASP A 23 0.93 -7.30 16.85
C ASP A 23 0.75 -6.20 15.78
N PRO A 24 1.79 -5.81 15.04
CA PRO A 24 1.69 -4.75 14.03
C PRO A 24 0.68 -5.02 12.91
N PHE A 25 0.41 -6.29 12.56
CA PHE A 25 -0.55 -6.66 11.52
C PHE A 25 -2.00 -6.58 12.01
N SER A 26 -2.26 -6.71 13.31
CA SER A 26 -3.61 -6.53 13.88
C SER A 26 -4.24 -5.15 13.61
N ARG A 27 -3.40 -4.14 13.30
CA ARG A 27 -3.83 -2.77 12.99
C ARG A 27 -3.98 -2.50 11.49
N LYS A 28 -3.77 -3.52 10.64
CA LYS A 28 -3.82 -3.39 9.19
C LYS A 28 -5.10 -3.95 8.62
N ASP A 29 -5.58 -3.31 7.55
CA ASP A 29 -6.69 -3.80 6.75
C ASP A 29 -6.24 -4.07 5.32
N TRP A 30 -6.90 -5.04 4.70
CA TRP A 30 -6.70 -5.47 3.33
C TRP A 30 -7.66 -4.74 2.38
N TYR A 31 -7.08 -4.30 1.26
CA TYR A 31 -7.77 -3.65 0.14
C TYR A 31 -7.47 -4.39 -1.16
N ASP A 32 -8.45 -4.43 -2.05
CA ASP A 32 -8.34 -5.02 -3.38
C ASP A 32 -7.77 -4.02 -4.37
N VAL A 33 -6.68 -4.37 -5.04
CA VAL A 33 -6.04 -3.53 -6.06
C VAL A 33 -6.65 -3.86 -7.41
N LYS A 34 -7.25 -2.84 -8.05
CA LYS A 34 -7.94 -2.97 -9.33
C LYS A 34 -7.19 -2.24 -10.45
N ALA A 35 -6.96 -2.96 -11.54
CA ALA A 35 -6.42 -2.43 -12.77
C ALA A 35 -7.43 -1.54 -13.51
N PRO A 36 -6.94 -0.62 -14.38
CA PRO A 36 -7.77 0.07 -15.36
C PRO A 36 -8.61 -0.87 -16.23
N ASN A 37 -9.69 -0.36 -16.79
CA ASN A 37 -10.61 -1.15 -17.62
C ASN A 37 -10.06 -1.55 -19.00
N MET A 38 -8.81 -1.19 -19.31
CA MET A 38 -8.13 -1.54 -20.55
C MET A 38 -7.60 -2.99 -20.53
N PHE A 39 -7.44 -3.56 -19.33
CA PHE A 39 -6.94 -4.92 -19.13
C PHE A 39 -8.09 -5.91 -18.91
N VAL A 40 -7.89 -7.15 -19.35
CA VAL A 40 -8.89 -8.23 -19.18
C VAL A 40 -9.02 -8.62 -17.71
N THR A 41 -7.90 -8.88 -17.05
CA THR A 41 -7.86 -9.22 -15.63
C THR A 41 -7.71 -7.95 -14.82
N ARG A 42 -8.81 -7.54 -14.17
CA ARG A 42 -8.83 -6.32 -13.35
C ARG A 42 -8.43 -6.53 -11.91
N GLN A 43 -8.55 -7.74 -11.37
CA GLN A 43 -8.13 -8.04 -10.01
C GLN A 43 -6.65 -8.42 -10.02
N ILE A 44 -5.80 -7.49 -9.58
CA ILE A 44 -4.34 -7.69 -9.58
C ILE A 44 -3.92 -8.43 -8.31
N GLY A 45 -4.54 -8.08 -7.18
CA GLY A 45 -4.19 -8.64 -5.89
C GLY A 45 -4.70 -7.80 -4.73
N LYS A 46 -4.11 -8.01 -3.54
CA LYS A 46 -4.49 -7.31 -2.31
C LYS A 46 -3.30 -6.54 -1.74
N THR A 47 -3.57 -5.35 -1.21
CA THR A 47 -2.60 -4.52 -0.50
C THR A 47 -3.08 -4.27 0.92
N LEU A 48 -2.13 -4.19 1.85
CA LEU A 48 -2.39 -3.90 3.25
C LEU A 48 -1.98 -2.46 3.59
N VAL A 49 -2.80 -1.80 4.40
CA VAL A 49 -2.51 -0.46 4.95
C VAL A 49 -2.95 -0.40 6.41
N ASN A 50 -2.36 0.53 7.16
CA ASN A 50 -2.81 0.77 8.53
C ASN A 50 -4.26 1.30 8.52
N ARG A 51 -5.06 0.83 9.47
CA ARG A 51 -6.38 1.39 9.77
C ARG A 51 -6.29 2.89 10.02
N THR A 52 -7.34 3.61 9.60
CA THR A 52 -7.49 5.03 9.91
C THR A 52 -7.45 5.23 11.43
N GLN A 53 -6.61 6.16 11.89
CA GLN A 53 -6.48 6.50 13.31
C GLN A 53 -6.35 8.00 13.50
N GLY A 54 -7.36 8.61 14.13
CA GLY A 54 -7.42 10.06 14.30
C GLY A 54 -7.40 10.75 12.94
N GLN A 55 -6.45 11.66 12.74
CA GLN A 55 -6.27 12.41 11.49
C GLN A 55 -5.49 11.65 10.40
N ARG A 56 -5.01 10.42 10.69
CA ARG A 56 -4.24 9.62 9.74
C ARG A 56 -5.19 8.70 8.96
N ILE A 57 -5.54 9.09 7.75
CA ILE A 57 -6.51 8.39 6.91
C ILE A 57 -5.84 7.30 6.08
N ALA A 58 -6.42 6.09 6.07
CA ALA A 58 -5.86 4.94 5.35
C ALA A 58 -5.77 5.16 3.83
N SER A 59 -6.74 5.85 3.23
CA SER A 59 -6.78 6.17 1.80
C SER A 59 -5.56 6.96 1.36
N ASP A 60 -5.12 7.93 2.15
CA ASP A 60 -4.02 8.83 1.79
C ASP A 60 -2.68 8.08 1.77
N TYR A 61 -2.56 7.03 2.58
CA TYR A 61 -1.41 6.12 2.56
C TYR A 61 -1.46 5.06 1.46
N LEU A 62 -2.61 4.88 0.82
CA LEU A 62 -2.78 3.99 -0.34
C LEU A 62 -2.55 4.73 -1.65
N LYS A 63 -3.08 5.96 -1.75
CA LYS A 63 -2.87 6.82 -2.93
C LYS A 63 -1.39 7.10 -3.15
N GLY A 64 -0.97 7.14 -4.41
CA GLY A 64 0.42 7.33 -4.81
C GLY A 64 1.31 6.09 -4.75
N ARG A 65 0.82 4.94 -4.23
CA ARG A 65 1.57 3.67 -4.35
C ARG A 65 1.59 3.23 -5.81
N VAL A 66 2.74 2.72 -6.24
CA VAL A 66 2.92 2.15 -7.58
C VAL A 66 3.09 0.64 -7.47
N PHE A 67 2.24 -0.09 -8.19
CA PHE A 67 2.27 -1.55 -8.30
C PHE A 67 2.88 -1.95 -9.63
N GLU A 68 3.86 -2.84 -9.62
CA GLU A 68 4.47 -3.40 -10.83
C GLU A 68 3.88 -4.79 -11.09
N VAL A 69 3.38 -5.01 -12.30
CA VAL A 69 2.68 -6.26 -12.70
C VAL A 69 3.09 -6.63 -14.11
N SER A 70 3.20 -7.92 -14.41
CA SER A 70 3.43 -8.39 -15.78
C SER A 70 2.20 -8.16 -16.66
N LEU A 71 2.40 -7.86 -17.94
CA LEU A 71 1.30 -7.81 -18.92
C LEU A 71 0.61 -9.17 -19.07
N ALA A 72 1.34 -10.27 -18.91
CA ALA A 72 0.78 -11.62 -18.99
C ALA A 72 -0.34 -11.82 -17.96
N ASP A 73 -0.11 -11.40 -16.71
CA ASP A 73 -1.10 -11.49 -15.63
C ASP A 73 -2.32 -10.60 -15.87
N LEU A 74 -2.11 -9.41 -16.45
CA LEU A 74 -3.17 -8.46 -16.75
C LEU A 74 -4.05 -8.90 -17.92
N GLN A 75 -3.52 -9.66 -18.87
CA GLN A 75 -4.24 -10.11 -20.06
C GLN A 75 -4.68 -11.58 -19.99
N ASN A 76 -4.27 -12.32 -18.95
CA ASN A 76 -4.45 -13.77 -18.81
C ASN A 76 -3.91 -14.53 -20.03
N ASP A 77 -2.76 -14.08 -20.52
CA ASP A 77 -2.12 -14.57 -21.73
C ASP A 77 -0.67 -14.94 -21.43
N ASN A 78 -0.37 -16.23 -21.49
CA ASN A 78 0.93 -16.80 -21.12
C ASN A 78 1.93 -16.80 -22.28
N ASP A 79 1.66 -16.04 -23.34
CA ASP A 79 2.61 -15.88 -24.43
C ASP A 79 3.94 -15.29 -23.91
N SER A 80 5.05 -15.93 -24.31
CA SER A 80 6.40 -15.50 -23.98
C SER A 80 6.68 -14.08 -24.45
N ASP A 81 6.00 -13.63 -25.52
CA ASP A 81 6.18 -12.30 -26.11
C ASP A 81 5.57 -11.15 -25.28
N ARG A 82 4.77 -11.48 -24.26
CA ARG A 82 4.10 -10.51 -23.39
C ARG A 82 4.60 -10.56 -21.95
N SER A 83 5.18 -11.69 -21.55
CA SER A 83 5.64 -11.94 -20.17
C SER A 83 6.77 -11.03 -19.71
N PHE A 84 7.60 -10.53 -20.63
CA PHE A 84 8.72 -9.61 -20.32
C PHE A 84 8.30 -8.15 -20.16
N ARG A 85 7.04 -7.80 -20.46
CA ARG A 85 6.55 -6.43 -20.37
C ARG A 85 5.94 -6.19 -19.00
N LYS A 86 6.47 -5.23 -18.26
CA LYS A 86 6.01 -4.86 -16.92
C LYS A 86 5.27 -3.53 -16.97
N PHE A 87 4.09 -3.49 -16.41
CA PHE A 87 3.29 -2.28 -16.22
C PHE A 87 3.42 -1.78 -14.80
N ARG A 88 3.61 -0.46 -14.68
CA ARG A 88 3.55 0.26 -13.42
C ARG A 88 2.20 0.95 -13.33
N LEU A 89 1.44 0.61 -12.30
CA LEU A 89 0.09 1.11 -12.05
C LEU A 89 0.07 1.93 -10.76
N ILE A 90 -0.32 3.20 -10.83
CA ILE A 90 -0.38 4.09 -9.66
C ILE A 90 -1.78 4.08 -9.07
N ALA A 91 -1.89 3.97 -7.74
CA ALA A 91 -3.13 4.14 -7.00
C ALA A 91 -3.56 5.61 -7.00
N GLU A 92 -4.61 5.96 -7.74
CA GLU A 92 -5.13 7.33 -7.77
C GLU A 92 -6.28 7.52 -6.78
N ASP A 93 -7.16 6.52 -6.69
CA ASP A 93 -8.35 6.62 -5.85
C ASP A 93 -8.64 5.35 -5.05
N VAL A 94 -9.39 5.52 -3.97
CA VAL A 94 -9.83 4.42 -3.10
C VAL A 94 -11.33 4.54 -2.91
N GLN A 95 -12.05 3.54 -3.38
CA GLN A 95 -13.51 3.42 -3.26
C GLN A 95 -13.83 2.21 -2.40
N ASP A 96 -14.40 2.43 -1.22
CA ASP A 96 -14.63 1.41 -0.20
C ASP A 96 -13.35 0.63 0.14
N ARG A 97 -13.26 -0.63 -0.30
CA ARG A 97 -12.09 -1.50 -0.17
C ARG A 97 -11.33 -1.70 -1.47
N ASN A 98 -11.68 -0.99 -2.53
CA ASN A 98 -11.04 -1.08 -3.83
C ASN A 98 -10.08 0.09 -4.04
N VAL A 99 -8.83 -0.22 -4.38
CA VAL A 99 -7.84 0.75 -4.87
C VAL A 99 -7.92 0.79 -6.38
N LEU A 100 -8.32 1.92 -6.93
CA LEU A 100 -8.39 2.15 -8.37
C LEU A 100 -7.04 2.66 -8.87
N CYS A 101 -6.46 1.92 -9.79
CA CYS A 101 -5.16 2.27 -10.36
C CYS A 101 -5.31 2.89 -11.74
N ASN A 102 -4.34 3.73 -12.09
CA ASN A 102 -4.14 4.30 -13.43
C ASN A 102 -2.75 3.91 -13.96
N PHE A 103 -2.51 4.13 -15.26
CA PHE A 103 -1.22 3.89 -15.88
C PHE A 103 -0.17 4.90 -15.38
N HIS A 104 0.97 4.39 -14.91
CA HIS A 104 2.11 5.20 -14.48
C HIS A 104 3.31 5.07 -15.42
N GLY A 105 3.52 3.89 -15.99
CA GLY A 105 4.63 3.64 -16.90
C GLY A 105 4.76 2.17 -17.28
N MET A 106 5.74 1.89 -18.13
CA MET A 106 6.03 0.56 -18.63
C MET A 106 7.54 0.36 -18.68
N ASP A 107 7.99 -0.85 -18.38
CA ASP A 107 9.39 -1.25 -18.47
C ASP A 107 9.50 -2.70 -18.96
N LEU A 108 10.68 -3.10 -19.40
CA LEU A 108 10.99 -4.49 -19.75
C LEU A 108 11.63 -5.20 -18.55
N THR A 109 11.49 -6.52 -18.48
CA THR A 109 12.26 -7.32 -17.54
C THR A 109 13.75 -7.27 -17.91
N THR A 110 14.62 -7.32 -16.90
CA THR A 110 16.06 -7.08 -17.09
C THR A 110 16.74 -8.15 -17.95
N ASP A 111 16.23 -9.38 -17.92
CA ASP A 111 16.65 -10.49 -18.78
C ASP A 111 16.39 -10.19 -20.26
N LYS A 112 15.18 -9.72 -20.61
CA LYS A 112 14.86 -9.33 -21.99
C LYS A 112 15.71 -8.15 -22.45
N TYR A 113 15.84 -7.12 -21.61
CA TYR A 113 16.67 -5.96 -21.92
C TYR A 113 18.13 -6.34 -22.21
N ARG A 114 18.71 -7.28 -21.45
CA ARG A 114 20.10 -7.73 -21.66
C ARG A 114 20.27 -8.62 -22.88
N TYR A 115 19.25 -9.37 -23.28
CA TYR A 115 19.30 -10.22 -24.47
C TYR A 115 19.34 -9.38 -25.74
N ASP A 116 18.53 -8.32 -25.84
CA ASP A 116 18.43 -7.48 -27.04
C ASP A 116 19.64 -6.54 -27.23
N ASN A 117 20.41 -6.27 -26.17
CA ASN A 117 21.61 -5.42 -26.21
C ASN A 117 22.93 -6.21 -26.28
N LYS A 118 22.86 -7.51 -26.60
CA LYS A 118 24.01 -8.35 -26.92
C LYS A 118 24.17 -8.47 -28.42
#